data_AF-A0A523AB55-F1
#
_entry.id   AF-A0A523AB55-F1
#
_cell.length_a   1.000
_cell.length_b   1.000
_cell.length_c   1.000
_cell.angle_alpha   90.00
_cell.angle_beta   90.00
_cell.angle_gamma   90.00
#
_symmetry.space_group_name_H-M   'P 1'
#
loop_
_entity.id
_entity.type
_entity.pdbx_description
1 polymer ?
#
loop_
_entity_poly.entity_id
_entity_poly.type
_entity_poly.pdbx_seq_one_letter_code
_entity_poly.pdbx_strand_id
1 'polypeptide(L)'
;MNKEIHQSQLNMLFRCGVQYEFRYIKGLKIPPRASLIIGSGVHKGAEHSFRKKWLEKKLPPLDEVQDIARDEVVARIEQEGILIDNGNKSLKEVKAECVDSATKLAGFHRQTLAEQITPKIPPEREFKVKLSELNWTLAGRIDLLDTDGVLRDLKTASKSPSDQEVKSSLQLTAYALPLHLESKESEIRVALDTLVNLKAGPKLVQQADTRTPEDFNRLLKRIAIAIRSIESGNFMPAYPGSWWCSKEWCGYWDLCPYRGR
;
A
#
# COMPACT_ATOMS: atom_id res chain seq x y z
N MET A 1 22.00 5.02 8.95
CA MET A 1 20.78 4.58 8.25
C MET A 1 20.23 3.37 8.99
N ASN A 2 18.92 3.33 9.29
CA ASN A 2 18.30 2.12 9.83
C ASN A 2 18.38 1.03 8.76
N LYS A 3 18.96 -0.14 9.07
CA LYS A 3 19.13 -1.25 8.09
C LYS A 3 17.85 -2.07 7.95
N GLU A 4 16.75 -1.38 7.70
CA GLU A 4 15.42 -1.93 7.50
C GLU A 4 14.87 -1.45 6.15
N ILE A 5 14.50 -2.42 5.30
CA ILE A 5 13.89 -2.15 4.00
C ILE A 5 12.43 -2.57 4.03
N HIS A 6 11.56 -1.68 3.58
CA HIS A 6 10.13 -1.94 3.43
C HIS A 6 9.77 -2.14 1.96
N GLN A 7 8.68 -2.83 1.69
CA GLN A 7 8.27 -3.04 0.29
C GLN A 7 7.95 -1.74 -0.45
N SER A 8 7.37 -0.74 0.22
CA SER A 8 7.12 0.58 -0.39
C SER A 8 8.41 1.30 -0.81
N GLN A 9 9.50 1.08 -0.06
CA GLN A 9 10.85 1.55 -0.39
C GLN A 9 11.38 0.86 -1.66
N LEU A 10 11.21 -0.46 -1.77
CA LEU A 10 11.60 -1.22 -2.97
C LEU A 10 10.87 -0.71 -4.22
N ASN A 11 9.54 -0.55 -4.13
CA ASN A 11 8.73 -0.03 -5.23
C ASN A 11 9.20 1.37 -5.66
N MET A 12 9.51 2.25 -4.71
CA MET A 12 10.02 3.58 -5.03
C MET A 12 11.38 3.52 -5.73
N LEU A 13 12.32 2.73 -5.20
CA LEU A 13 13.66 2.57 -5.77
C LEU A 13 13.61 2.02 -7.19
N PHE A 14 12.80 0.98 -7.45
CA PHE A 14 12.66 0.40 -8.78
C PHE A 14 11.96 1.31 -9.78
N ARG A 15 11.08 2.21 -9.31
CA ARG A 15 10.40 3.18 -10.17
C ARG A 15 11.31 4.37 -10.53
N CYS A 16 12.04 4.90 -9.55
CA CYS A 16 12.98 6.00 -9.71
C CYS A 16 13.88 6.09 -8.46
N GLY A 17 15.16 5.76 -8.61
CA GLY A 17 16.13 5.85 -7.52
C GLY A 17 16.29 7.28 -7.00
N VAL A 18 16.16 8.29 -7.86
CA VAL A 18 16.21 9.71 -7.42
C VAL A 18 15.03 10.07 -6.51
N GLN A 19 13.82 9.51 -6.74
CA GLN A 19 12.70 9.68 -5.80
C GLN A 19 13.01 9.04 -4.44
N TYR A 20 13.63 7.85 -4.46
CA TYR A 20 14.08 7.18 -3.25
C TYR A 20 15.11 8.02 -2.50
N GLU A 21 16.12 8.54 -3.21
CA GLU A 21 17.15 9.41 -2.64
C GLU A 21 16.51 10.64 -1.97
N PHE A 22 15.64 11.35 -2.67
CA PHE A 22 14.95 12.51 -2.12
C PHE A 22 14.17 12.17 -0.85
N ARG A 23 13.35 11.10 -0.88
CA ARG A 23 12.48 10.76 0.25
C ARG A 23 13.25 10.22 1.46
N TYR A 24 14.16 9.27 1.24
CA TYR A 24 14.72 8.45 2.31
C TYR A 24 16.17 8.78 2.67
N ILE A 25 16.94 9.34 1.73
CA ILE A 25 18.33 9.75 1.98
C ILE A 25 18.39 11.23 2.38
N LYS A 26 17.73 12.10 1.63
CA LYS A 26 17.69 13.55 1.88
C LYS A 26 16.54 13.99 2.80
N GLY A 27 15.61 13.08 3.11
CA GLY A 27 14.50 13.35 4.03
C GLY A 27 13.46 14.35 3.51
N LEU A 28 13.41 14.60 2.21
CA LEU A 28 12.46 15.52 1.59
C LEU A 28 11.06 14.91 1.63
N LYS A 29 10.17 15.50 2.42
CA LYS A 29 8.77 15.06 2.51
C LYS A 29 7.88 15.97 1.67
N ILE A 30 7.20 15.37 0.69
CA ILE A 30 6.16 16.03 -0.11
C ILE A 30 4.79 15.57 0.42
N PRO A 31 3.80 16.47 0.51
CA PRO A 31 2.43 16.10 0.87
C PRO A 31 1.88 14.97 0.00
N PRO A 32 1.10 14.04 0.58
CA PRO A 32 0.47 12.96 -0.17
C PRO A 32 -0.62 13.50 -1.09
N ARG A 33 -0.95 12.73 -2.13
CA ARG A 33 -2.13 13.00 -2.97
C ARG A 33 -3.41 12.54 -2.29
N ALA A 34 -4.53 13.09 -2.74
CA ALA A 34 -5.88 12.69 -2.33
C ALA A 34 -6.07 11.16 -2.31
N SER A 35 -5.60 10.44 -3.34
CA SER A 35 -5.73 8.98 -3.43
C SER A 35 -5.05 8.23 -2.27
N LEU A 36 -3.88 8.68 -1.82
CA LEU A 36 -3.18 8.07 -0.69
C LEU A 36 -3.87 8.37 0.65
N ILE A 37 -4.44 9.57 0.79
CA ILE A 37 -5.20 9.97 1.98
C ILE A 37 -6.50 9.17 2.07
N ILE A 38 -7.25 9.07 0.97
CA ILE A 38 -8.46 8.25 0.88
C ILE A 38 -8.14 6.79 1.23
N GLY A 39 -7.06 6.25 0.66
CA GLY A 39 -6.56 4.91 0.99
C GLY A 39 -6.32 4.75 2.49
N SER A 40 -5.67 5.70 3.15
CA SER A 40 -5.45 5.69 4.62
C SER A 40 -6.75 5.47 5.39
N GLY A 41 -7.76 6.30 5.12
CA GLY A 41 -9.04 6.22 5.83
C GLY A 41 -9.73 4.88 5.60
N VAL A 42 -9.69 4.37 4.38
CA VAL A 42 -10.25 3.06 4.03
C VAL A 42 -9.54 1.93 4.77
N HIS A 43 -8.20 1.91 4.76
CA HIS A 43 -7.42 0.92 5.50
C HIS A 43 -7.68 1.01 7.00
N LYS A 44 -7.80 2.22 7.57
CA LYS A 44 -8.08 2.39 9.00
C LYS A 44 -9.46 1.87 9.40
N GLY A 45 -10.48 2.14 8.59
CA GLY A 45 -11.82 1.58 8.80
C GLY A 45 -11.87 0.05 8.64
N ALA A 46 -11.13 -0.49 7.67
CA ALA A 46 -10.99 -1.92 7.45
C ALA A 46 -10.24 -2.62 8.61
N GLU A 47 -9.13 -2.07 9.07
CA GLU A 47 -8.39 -2.53 10.24
C GLU A 47 -9.32 -2.62 11.45
N HIS A 48 -10.08 -1.56 11.72
CA HIS A 48 -11.02 -1.53 12.84
C HIS A 48 -12.08 -2.63 12.72
N SER A 49 -12.66 -2.77 11.53
CA SER A 49 -13.66 -3.81 11.24
C SER A 49 -13.12 -5.20 11.52
N PHE A 50 -11.95 -5.53 10.97
CA PHE A 50 -11.35 -6.85 11.14
C PHE A 50 -10.82 -7.07 12.55
N ARG A 51 -10.32 -6.03 13.24
CA ARG A 51 -9.81 -6.15 14.61
C ARG A 51 -10.94 -6.48 15.59
N LYS A 52 -12.08 -5.77 15.49
CA LYS A 52 -13.29 -6.12 16.25
C LYS A 52 -13.82 -7.51 15.88
N LYS A 53 -13.86 -7.86 14.58
CA LYS A 53 -14.29 -9.22 14.16
C LYS A 53 -13.37 -10.30 14.71
N TRP A 54 -12.06 -10.06 14.76
CA TRP A 54 -11.09 -11.02 15.29
C TRP A 54 -11.24 -11.22 16.81
N LEU A 55 -11.33 -10.12 17.58
CA LEU A 55 -11.42 -10.12 19.05
C LEU A 55 -12.80 -10.53 19.56
N GLU A 56 -13.85 -9.88 19.06
CA GLU A 56 -15.21 -9.93 19.61
C GLU A 56 -16.15 -10.84 18.81
N LYS A 57 -15.67 -11.40 17.69
CA LYS A 57 -16.46 -12.20 16.73
C LYS A 57 -17.68 -11.44 16.17
N LYS A 58 -17.64 -10.11 16.23
CA LYS A 58 -18.67 -9.21 15.71
C LYS A 58 -18.01 -8.09 14.94
N LEU A 59 -18.71 -7.63 13.90
CA LEU A 59 -18.29 -6.45 13.17
C LEU A 59 -18.84 -5.18 13.84
N PRO A 60 -18.12 -4.06 13.78
CA PRO A 60 -18.62 -2.77 14.24
C PRO A 60 -19.90 -2.33 13.48
N PRO A 61 -20.71 -1.45 14.08
CA PRO A 61 -21.66 -0.61 13.37
C PRO A 61 -21.04 0.13 12.18
N LEU A 62 -21.88 0.45 11.18
CA LEU A 62 -21.43 1.08 9.93
C LEU A 62 -20.90 2.50 10.15
N ASP A 63 -21.64 3.29 10.93
CA ASP A 63 -21.30 4.66 11.33
C ASP A 63 -19.96 4.72 12.06
N GLU A 64 -19.69 3.78 12.96
CA GLU A 64 -18.41 3.68 13.66
C GLU A 64 -17.21 3.51 12.69
N VAL A 65 -17.37 2.69 11.65
CA VAL A 65 -16.32 2.50 10.62
C VAL A 65 -16.14 3.74 9.77
N GLN A 66 -17.24 4.41 9.41
CA GLN A 66 -17.21 5.64 8.62
C GLN A 66 -16.57 6.79 9.40
N ASP A 67 -16.86 6.91 10.69
CA ASP A 67 -16.27 7.90 11.58
C ASP A 67 -14.75 7.73 11.67
N ILE A 68 -14.28 6.49 11.89
CA ILE A 68 -12.83 6.20 11.92
C ILE A 68 -12.15 6.54 10.60
N ALA A 69 -12.79 6.22 9.47
CA ALA A 69 -12.23 6.54 8.16
C ALA A 69 -12.15 8.06 7.91
N ARG A 70 -13.18 8.81 8.32
CA ARG A 70 -13.18 10.28 8.28
C ARG A 70 -12.06 10.84 9.14
N ASP A 71 -11.98 10.42 10.39
CA ASP A 71 -11.07 11.00 11.37
C ASP A 71 -9.60 10.78 10.96
N GLU A 72 -9.28 9.61 10.40
CA GLU A 72 -7.97 9.34 9.79
C GLU A 72 -7.66 10.27 8.62
N VAL A 73 -8.61 10.49 7.70
CA VAL A 73 -8.44 11.43 6.57
C VAL A 73 -8.18 12.84 7.06
N VAL A 74 -8.97 13.30 8.03
CA VAL A 74 -8.86 14.64 8.61
C VAL A 74 -7.50 14.81 9.28
N ALA A 75 -7.11 13.88 10.16
CA ALA A 75 -5.83 13.91 10.85
C ALA A 75 -4.65 13.90 9.88
N ARG A 76 -4.71 13.07 8.83
CA ARG A 76 -3.62 12.94 7.85
C ARG A 76 -3.43 14.21 7.01
N ILE A 77 -4.52 14.87 6.62
CA ILE A 77 -4.46 16.16 5.92
C ILE A 77 -3.86 17.24 6.85
N GLU A 78 -4.22 17.23 8.13
CA GLU A 78 -3.71 18.22 9.11
C GLU A 78 -2.23 18.02 9.43
N GLN A 79 -1.75 16.78 9.45
CA GLN A 79 -0.36 16.45 9.76
C GLN A 79 0.59 16.53 8.56
N GLU A 80 0.16 16.01 7.40
CA GLU A 80 1.03 15.86 6.22
C GLU A 80 0.71 16.88 5.11
N GLY A 81 -0.39 17.61 5.23
CA GLY A 81 -0.96 18.38 4.12
C GLY A 81 -1.55 17.48 3.05
N ILE A 82 -1.92 18.10 1.93
CA ILE A 82 -2.39 17.40 0.73
C ILE A 82 -1.84 18.11 -0.50
N LEU A 83 -1.32 17.34 -1.45
CA LEU A 83 -0.97 17.85 -2.76
C LEU A 83 -2.25 18.02 -3.57
N ILE A 84 -2.62 19.27 -3.82
CA ILE A 84 -3.75 19.65 -4.66
C ILE A 84 -3.21 19.78 -6.09
N ASP A 85 -3.79 19.03 -7.02
CA ASP A 85 -3.49 19.19 -8.45
C ASP A 85 -3.90 20.61 -8.90
N ASN A 86 -3.35 21.12 -10.02
CA ASN A 86 -3.59 22.48 -10.55
C ASN A 86 -5.06 22.78 -10.98
N GLY A 87 -6.05 22.06 -10.45
CA GLY A 87 -7.46 22.35 -10.64
C GLY A 87 -7.94 23.53 -9.79
N ASN A 88 -9.07 24.13 -10.20
CA ASN A 88 -9.72 25.25 -9.52
C ASN A 88 -10.41 24.87 -8.19
N LYS A 89 -10.03 23.76 -7.54
CA LYS A 89 -10.66 23.31 -6.29
C LYS A 89 -9.95 23.91 -5.08
N SER A 90 -10.73 24.47 -4.16
CA SER A 90 -10.23 24.90 -2.87
C SER A 90 -9.83 23.70 -2.00
N LEU A 91 -8.94 23.93 -1.03
CA LEU A 91 -8.56 22.93 -0.03
C LEU A 91 -9.78 22.35 0.71
N LYS A 92 -10.80 23.18 0.95
CA LYS A 92 -12.04 22.76 1.61
C LYS A 92 -12.80 21.73 0.78
N GLU A 93 -12.92 21.95 -0.53
CA GLU A 93 -13.58 21.02 -1.45
C GLU A 93 -12.80 19.70 -1.55
N VAL A 94 -11.48 19.76 -1.68
CA VAL A 94 -10.65 18.54 -1.75
C VAL A 94 -10.73 17.74 -0.43
N LYS A 95 -10.72 18.41 0.73
CA LYS A 95 -10.88 17.75 2.04
C LYS A 95 -12.24 17.04 2.13
N ALA A 96 -13.33 17.70 1.71
CA ALA A 96 -14.66 17.12 1.69
C ALA A 96 -14.72 15.88 0.77
N GLU A 97 -14.19 15.97 -0.45
CA GLU A 97 -14.16 14.84 -1.39
C GLU A 97 -13.34 13.64 -0.88
N CYS A 98 -12.25 13.90 -0.18
CA CYS A 98 -11.44 12.85 0.45
C CYS A 98 -12.22 12.13 1.55
N VAL A 99 -12.89 12.91 2.42
CA VAL A 99 -13.73 12.36 3.49
C VAL A 99 -14.87 11.54 2.91
N ASP A 100 -15.65 12.11 1.99
CA ASP A 100 -16.80 11.44 1.37
C ASP A 100 -16.37 10.14 0.66
N SER A 101 -15.24 10.16 -0.05
CA SER A 101 -14.72 8.97 -0.73
C SER A 101 -14.27 7.90 0.27
N ALA A 102 -13.54 8.28 1.33
CA ALA A 102 -13.05 7.34 2.32
C ALA A 102 -14.19 6.70 3.13
N THR A 103 -15.16 7.50 3.60
CA THR A 103 -16.31 6.98 4.38
C THR A 103 -17.20 6.08 3.52
N LYS A 104 -17.45 6.44 2.26
CA LYS A 104 -18.19 5.61 1.30
C LYS A 104 -17.51 4.27 1.05
N LEU A 105 -16.20 4.27 0.79
CA LEU A 105 -15.45 3.04 0.51
C LEU A 105 -15.27 2.17 1.76
N ALA A 106 -14.98 2.77 2.91
CA ALA A 106 -14.87 2.04 4.18
C ALA A 106 -16.21 1.39 4.58
N GLY A 107 -17.32 2.12 4.41
CA GLY A 107 -18.66 1.58 4.62
C GLY A 107 -18.99 0.43 3.67
N PHE A 108 -18.67 0.59 2.38
CA PHE A 108 -18.85 -0.47 1.39
C PHE A 108 -18.01 -1.72 1.72
N HIS A 109 -16.75 -1.55 2.11
CA HIS A 109 -15.89 -2.65 2.57
C HIS A 109 -16.52 -3.39 3.75
N ARG A 110 -17.00 -2.64 4.75
CA ARG A 110 -17.65 -3.18 5.93
C ARG A 110 -18.89 -4.01 5.59
N GLN A 111 -19.71 -3.56 4.65
CA GLN A 111 -20.97 -4.24 4.25
C GLN A 111 -20.76 -5.41 3.30
N THR A 112 -19.60 -5.50 2.64
CA THR A 112 -19.36 -6.53 1.62
C THR A 112 -18.27 -7.50 2.06
N LEU A 113 -17.03 -7.07 1.97
CA LEU A 113 -15.85 -7.90 2.19
C LEU A 113 -15.71 -8.34 3.65
N ALA A 114 -15.92 -7.41 4.59
CA ALA A 114 -15.72 -7.68 6.00
C ALA A 114 -16.71 -8.71 6.57
N GLU A 115 -17.88 -8.88 5.94
CA GLU A 115 -18.86 -9.89 6.33
C GLU A 115 -18.40 -11.30 5.96
N GLN A 116 -17.79 -11.44 4.79
CA GLN A 116 -17.39 -12.72 4.20
C GLN A 116 -16.08 -13.26 4.77
N ILE A 117 -15.18 -12.39 5.24
CA ILE A 117 -13.83 -12.79 5.64
C ILE A 117 -13.67 -12.83 7.16
N THR A 118 -13.11 -13.92 7.67
CA THR A 118 -12.73 -14.04 9.08
C THR A 118 -11.21 -14.00 9.22
N PRO A 119 -10.63 -13.05 9.98
CA PRO A 119 -9.19 -13.01 10.23
C PRO A 119 -8.70 -14.23 11.01
N LYS A 120 -7.59 -14.84 10.56
CA LYS A 120 -6.89 -15.95 11.24
C LYS A 120 -5.91 -15.45 12.30
N ILE A 121 -5.22 -14.37 12.00
CA ILE A 121 -4.25 -13.68 12.88
C ILE A 121 -4.71 -12.24 13.12
N PRO A 122 -4.11 -11.50 14.08
CA PRO A 122 -4.39 -10.08 14.23
C PRO A 122 -4.21 -9.34 12.89
N PRO A 123 -5.19 -8.55 12.44
CA PRO A 123 -5.02 -7.73 11.24
C PRO A 123 -3.90 -6.71 11.45
N GLU A 124 -3.29 -6.25 10.37
CA GLU A 124 -2.14 -5.34 10.39
C GLU A 124 -0.94 -5.93 11.20
N ARG A 125 -0.69 -7.25 11.08
CA ARG A 125 0.41 -7.93 11.76
C ARG A 125 1.75 -7.46 11.22
N GLU A 126 2.56 -6.83 12.06
CA GLU A 126 3.95 -6.49 11.73
C GLU A 126 4.82 -7.75 11.57
N PHE A 127 5.79 -7.70 10.66
CA PHE A 127 6.78 -8.75 10.51
C PHE A 127 8.18 -8.17 10.28
N LYS A 128 9.20 -8.96 10.65
CA LYS A 128 10.61 -8.70 10.37
C LYS A 128 11.30 -9.99 9.93
N VAL A 129 11.88 -9.99 8.74
CA VAL A 129 12.68 -11.10 8.20
C VAL A 129 14.14 -10.64 8.13
N LYS A 130 15.01 -11.26 8.93
CA LYS A 130 16.45 -10.98 8.90
C LYS A 130 17.06 -11.51 7.62
N LEU A 131 17.78 -10.63 6.90
CA LEU A 131 18.56 -10.96 5.71
C LEU A 131 20.03 -11.02 6.12
N SER A 132 20.41 -12.10 6.82
CA SER A 132 21.69 -12.20 7.52
C SER A 132 22.90 -11.93 6.63
N GLU A 133 22.90 -12.47 5.40
CA GLU A 133 24.00 -12.28 4.43
C GLU A 133 24.17 -10.82 3.99
N LEU A 134 23.10 -10.03 4.06
CA LEU A 134 23.12 -8.62 3.69
C LEU A 134 23.33 -7.71 4.90
N ASN A 135 23.17 -8.22 6.13
CA ASN A 135 23.07 -7.41 7.35
C ASN A 135 21.94 -6.36 7.29
N TRP A 136 20.80 -6.75 6.72
CA TRP A 136 19.57 -5.93 6.61
C TRP A 136 18.36 -6.72 7.12
N THR A 137 17.25 -6.03 7.33
CA THR A 137 15.95 -6.64 7.68
C THR A 137 14.89 -6.21 6.68
N LEU A 138 14.15 -7.17 6.12
CA LEU A 138 12.90 -6.88 5.41
C LEU A 138 11.78 -6.72 6.46
N ALA A 139 11.13 -5.57 6.47
CA ALA A 139 10.06 -5.26 7.40
C ALA A 139 8.78 -4.85 6.67
N GLY A 140 7.64 -5.10 7.29
CA GLY A 140 6.35 -4.74 6.74
C GLY A 140 5.21 -5.09 7.68
N ARG A 141 4.00 -4.94 7.15
CA ARG A 141 2.76 -5.17 7.87
C ARG A 141 1.82 -5.92 6.93
N ILE A 142 1.31 -7.05 7.39
CA ILE A 142 0.34 -7.86 6.66
C ILE A 142 -1.04 -7.31 7.01
N ASP A 143 -1.74 -6.76 6.01
CA ASP A 143 -3.11 -6.24 6.18
C ASP A 143 -4.01 -7.33 6.79
N LEU A 144 -4.09 -8.50 6.14
CA LEU A 144 -4.95 -9.59 6.57
C LEU A 144 -4.45 -10.97 6.12
N LEU A 145 -4.55 -11.96 7.01
CA LEU A 145 -4.52 -13.38 6.67
C LEU A 145 -5.84 -13.98 7.16
N ASP A 146 -6.63 -14.55 6.26
CA ASP A 146 -7.92 -15.13 6.60
C ASP A 146 -7.83 -16.59 7.07
N THR A 147 -8.94 -17.11 7.61
CA THR A 147 -9.06 -18.50 8.08
C THR A 147 -8.93 -19.53 6.97
N ASP A 148 -9.18 -19.14 5.72
CA ASP A 148 -8.93 -20.01 4.56
C ASP A 148 -7.44 -20.08 4.25
N GLY A 149 -6.59 -19.21 4.82
CA GLY A 149 -5.16 -19.18 4.55
C GLY A 149 -4.80 -18.35 3.32
N VAL A 150 -5.63 -17.38 2.95
CA VAL A 150 -5.35 -16.40 1.90
C VAL A 150 -4.80 -15.12 2.55
N LEU A 151 -3.59 -14.73 2.14
CA LEU A 151 -3.01 -13.43 2.46
C LEU A 151 -3.66 -12.36 1.57
N ARG A 152 -4.30 -11.36 2.17
CA ARG A 152 -5.08 -10.35 1.46
C ARG A 152 -4.50 -8.98 1.71
N ASP A 153 -4.43 -8.18 0.65
CA ASP A 153 -4.03 -6.78 0.68
C ASP A 153 -5.15 -5.92 0.09
N LEU A 154 -5.56 -4.90 0.86
CA LEU A 154 -6.66 -4.03 0.50
C LEU A 154 -6.14 -2.89 -0.37
N LYS A 155 -6.89 -2.53 -1.42
CA LYS A 155 -6.55 -1.42 -2.31
C LYS A 155 -7.75 -0.55 -2.61
N THR A 156 -7.49 0.71 -2.90
CA THR A 156 -8.50 1.65 -3.43
C THR A 156 -8.05 2.14 -4.80
N ALA A 157 -8.97 2.19 -5.76
CA ALA A 157 -8.66 2.63 -7.11
C ALA A 157 -9.79 3.46 -7.72
N SER A 158 -9.46 4.29 -8.72
CA SER A 158 -10.44 5.02 -9.53
C SER A 158 -10.86 4.24 -10.79
N LYS A 159 -10.19 3.13 -11.09
CA LYS A 159 -10.43 2.24 -12.23
C LYS A 159 -10.23 0.79 -11.79
N SER A 160 -10.87 -0.15 -12.49
CA SER A 160 -10.67 -1.57 -12.18
C SER A 160 -9.23 -1.97 -12.48
N PRO A 161 -8.58 -2.74 -11.59
CA PRO A 161 -7.24 -3.26 -11.82
C PRO A 161 -7.26 -4.29 -12.96
N SER A 162 -6.10 -4.51 -13.58
CA SER A 162 -5.92 -5.59 -14.55
C SER A 162 -5.47 -6.87 -13.86
N ASP A 163 -5.69 -8.04 -14.47
CA ASP A 163 -5.25 -9.34 -13.91
C ASP A 163 -3.74 -9.44 -13.67
N GLN A 164 -2.97 -8.58 -14.33
CA GLN A 164 -1.52 -8.51 -14.13
C GLN A 164 -1.13 -7.93 -12.76
N GLU A 165 -2.03 -7.18 -12.12
CA GLU A 165 -1.74 -6.48 -10.86
C GLU A 165 -1.49 -7.45 -9.72
N VAL A 166 -2.38 -8.45 -9.54
CA VAL A 166 -2.15 -9.52 -8.56
C VAL A 166 -0.90 -10.32 -8.90
N LYS A 167 -0.68 -10.66 -10.18
CA LYS A 167 0.44 -11.51 -10.63
C LYS A 167 1.82 -10.88 -10.43
N SER A 168 1.92 -9.57 -10.65
CA SER A 168 3.19 -8.84 -10.57
C SER A 168 3.43 -8.11 -9.25
N SER A 169 2.51 -8.25 -8.28
CA SER A 169 2.60 -7.55 -7.00
C SER A 169 3.79 -8.02 -6.16
N LEU A 170 4.85 -7.20 -6.14
CA LEU A 170 5.99 -7.34 -5.24
C LEU A 170 5.55 -7.25 -3.76
N GLN A 171 4.48 -6.51 -3.48
CA GLN A 171 3.89 -6.37 -2.15
C GLN A 171 3.39 -7.71 -1.62
N LEU A 172 2.56 -8.39 -2.40
CA LEU A 172 2.04 -9.70 -2.03
C LEU A 172 3.16 -10.72 -1.85
N THR A 173 4.17 -10.72 -2.72
CA THR A 173 5.32 -11.63 -2.57
C THR A 173 6.13 -11.32 -1.30
N ALA A 174 6.34 -10.04 -0.98
CA ALA A 174 7.07 -9.64 0.23
C ALA A 174 6.32 -10.00 1.51
N TYR A 175 4.99 -9.90 1.51
CA TYR A 175 4.14 -10.21 2.66
C TYR A 175 3.89 -11.71 2.82
N ALA A 176 3.92 -12.48 1.73
CA ALA A 176 3.85 -13.93 1.76
C ALA A 176 5.16 -14.60 2.25
N LEU A 177 6.32 -13.94 2.09
CA LEU A 177 7.62 -14.49 2.51
C LEU A 177 7.68 -14.91 4.00
N PRO A 178 7.30 -14.08 4.99
CA PRO A 178 7.30 -14.52 6.39
C PRO A 178 6.37 -15.72 6.62
N LEU A 179 5.21 -15.77 5.95
CA LEU A 179 4.29 -16.92 6.06
C LEU A 179 4.92 -18.19 5.52
N HIS A 180 5.58 -18.13 4.36
CA HIS A 180 6.33 -19.26 3.79
C HIS A 180 7.44 -19.76 4.72
N LEU A 181 8.19 -18.84 5.35
CA LEU A 181 9.25 -19.20 6.30
C LEU A 181 8.70 -19.81 7.60
N GLU A 182 7.55 -19.33 8.07
CA GLU A 182 6.87 -19.82 9.27
C GLU A 182 6.20 -21.20 9.05
N SER A 183 5.45 -21.37 7.96
CA SER A 183 4.65 -22.58 7.70
C SER A 183 5.44 -23.67 6.97
N LYS A 184 6.51 -23.32 6.25
CA LYS A 184 7.22 -24.19 5.29
C LYS A 184 6.32 -24.75 4.18
N GLU A 185 5.15 -24.13 3.95
CA GLU A 185 4.30 -24.47 2.81
C GLU A 185 5.00 -24.09 1.50
N SER A 186 4.88 -24.94 0.48
CA SER A 186 5.46 -24.67 -0.84
C SER A 186 4.78 -23.50 -1.55
N GLU A 187 3.52 -23.23 -1.22
CA GLU A 187 2.69 -22.26 -1.91
C GLU A 187 1.89 -21.42 -0.91
N ILE A 188 1.92 -20.09 -1.07
CA ILE A 188 1.10 -19.17 -0.28
C ILE A 188 0.05 -18.54 -1.17
N ARG A 189 -1.24 -18.73 -0.84
CA ARG A 189 -2.34 -18.08 -1.54
C ARG A 189 -2.39 -16.60 -1.18
N VAL A 190 -2.52 -15.76 -2.19
CA VAL A 190 -2.55 -14.31 -2.05
C VAL A 190 -3.74 -13.71 -2.81
N ALA A 191 -4.26 -12.58 -2.35
CA ALA A 191 -5.28 -11.84 -3.07
C ALA A 191 -5.14 -10.33 -2.93
N LEU A 192 -5.55 -9.60 -3.97
CA LEU A 192 -5.81 -8.17 -3.92
C LEU A 192 -7.31 -7.95 -3.86
N ASP A 193 -7.75 -7.25 -2.83
CA ASP A 193 -9.14 -6.82 -2.67
C ASP A 193 -9.22 -5.33 -3.00
N THR A 194 -9.66 -4.98 -4.21
CA THR A 194 -9.67 -3.60 -4.69
C THR A 194 -11.07 -2.99 -4.63
N LEU A 195 -11.23 -1.92 -3.86
CA LEU A 195 -12.42 -1.07 -3.84
C LEU A 195 -12.29 0.01 -4.90
N VAL A 196 -13.05 -0.12 -5.98
CA VAL A 196 -13.05 0.81 -7.10
C VAL A 196 -14.12 1.87 -6.87
N ASN A 197 -13.72 3.13 -6.74
CA ASN A 197 -14.65 4.25 -6.55
C ASN A 197 -15.17 4.76 -7.91
N LEU A 198 -16.34 4.27 -8.33
CA LEU A 198 -17.00 4.70 -9.56
C LEU A 198 -18.14 5.69 -9.27
N LYS A 199 -18.51 6.48 -10.28
CA LYS A 199 -19.65 7.41 -10.20
C LYS A 199 -20.97 6.70 -9.90
N ALA A 200 -21.18 5.51 -10.48
CA ALA A 200 -22.38 4.71 -10.28
C ALA A 200 -22.46 4.02 -8.90
N GLY A 201 -21.37 4.02 -8.14
CA GLY A 201 -21.26 3.29 -6.88
C GLY A 201 -19.91 2.61 -6.73
N PRO A 202 -19.49 2.26 -5.50
CA PRO A 202 -18.26 1.52 -5.29
C PRO A 202 -18.42 0.08 -5.81
N LYS A 203 -17.35 -0.49 -6.34
CA LYS A 203 -17.28 -1.88 -6.83
C LYS A 203 -16.12 -2.60 -6.15
N LEU A 204 -16.36 -3.83 -5.71
CA LEU A 204 -15.30 -4.73 -5.24
C LEU A 204 -14.77 -5.54 -6.43
N VAL A 205 -13.44 -5.57 -6.60
CA VAL A 205 -12.74 -6.45 -7.53
C VAL A 205 -11.74 -7.27 -6.74
N GLN A 206 -11.93 -8.58 -6.71
CA GLN A 206 -11.03 -9.51 -6.02
C GLN A 206 -10.21 -10.28 -7.06
N GLN A 207 -8.90 -10.29 -6.87
CA GLN A 207 -7.97 -11.01 -7.74
C GLN A 207 -7.11 -11.90 -6.87
N ALA A 208 -7.01 -13.17 -7.24
CA ALA A 208 -6.26 -14.17 -6.48
C ALA A 208 -5.09 -14.73 -7.30
N ASP A 209 -4.05 -15.13 -6.59
CA ASP A 209 -2.88 -15.80 -7.15
C ASP A 209 -2.18 -16.64 -6.07
N THR A 210 -1.09 -17.31 -6.43
CA THR A 210 -0.26 -18.08 -5.52
C THR A 210 1.19 -17.58 -5.60
N ARG A 211 1.95 -17.73 -4.50
CA ARG A 211 3.39 -17.47 -4.46
C ARG A 211 4.17 -18.74 -4.22
N THR A 212 5.14 -19.00 -5.08
CA THR A 212 5.99 -20.21 -5.06
C THR A 212 7.39 -19.90 -4.51
N PRO A 213 8.23 -20.92 -4.24
CA PRO A 213 9.62 -20.71 -3.80
C PRO A 213 10.43 -19.90 -4.81
N GLU A 214 10.13 -20.03 -6.11
CA GLU A 214 10.77 -19.25 -7.18
C GLU A 214 10.42 -17.75 -7.09
N ASP A 215 9.19 -17.40 -6.70
CA ASP A 215 8.80 -16.00 -6.45
C ASP A 215 9.62 -15.39 -5.31
N PHE A 216 9.76 -16.14 -4.21
CA PHE A 216 10.55 -15.71 -3.06
C PHE A 216 12.03 -15.56 -3.41
N ASN A 217 12.60 -16.48 -4.18
CA ASN A 217 13.97 -16.36 -4.68
C ASN A 217 14.15 -15.12 -5.55
N ARG A 218 13.22 -14.83 -6.47
CA ARG A 218 13.23 -13.60 -7.28
C ARG A 218 13.15 -12.35 -6.41
N LEU A 219 12.29 -12.35 -5.38
CA LEU A 219 12.18 -11.26 -4.42
C LEU A 219 13.51 -11.02 -3.70
N LEU A 220 14.12 -12.07 -3.13
CA LEU A 220 15.37 -11.95 -2.38
C LEU A 220 16.52 -11.42 -3.26
N LYS A 221 16.62 -11.88 -4.52
CA LYS A 221 17.57 -11.32 -5.50
C LYS A 221 17.34 -9.83 -5.77
N ARG A 222 16.08 -9.41 -5.92
CA ARG A 222 15.71 -8.00 -6.09
C ARG A 222 16.09 -7.17 -4.87
N ILE A 223 15.83 -7.68 -3.66
CA ILE A 223 16.20 -7.01 -2.41
C ILE A 223 17.72 -6.87 -2.29
N ALA A 224 18.49 -7.91 -2.61
CA ALA A 224 19.94 -7.86 -2.58
C ALA A 224 20.52 -6.81 -3.55
N ILE A 225 19.94 -6.65 -4.73
CA ILE A 225 20.32 -5.58 -5.67
C ILE A 225 19.91 -4.20 -5.13
N ALA A 226 18.70 -4.07 -4.60
CA ALA A 226 18.21 -2.83 -4.01
C ALA A 226 19.11 -2.33 -2.88
N ILE A 227 19.48 -3.22 -1.95
CA ILE A 227 20.37 -2.90 -0.82
C ILE A 227 21.73 -2.43 -1.33
N ARG A 228 22.35 -3.11 -2.30
CA ARG A 228 23.62 -2.67 -2.88
C ARG A 228 23.53 -1.29 -3.54
N SER A 229 22.41 -0.97 -4.21
CA SER A 229 22.18 0.37 -4.76
C SER A 229 22.08 1.42 -3.65
N ILE A 230 21.36 1.12 -2.56
CA ILE A 230 21.23 2.02 -1.41
C ILE A 230 22.58 2.24 -0.73
N GLU A 231 23.34 1.18 -0.47
CA GLU A 231 24.64 1.25 0.22
C GLU A 231 25.71 1.98 -0.61
N SER A 232 25.69 1.80 -1.94
CA SER A 232 26.62 2.52 -2.83
C SER A 232 26.24 3.98 -3.08
N GLY A 233 25.03 4.40 -2.67
CA GLY A 233 24.53 5.76 -2.93
C GLY A 233 24.23 6.05 -4.41
N ASN A 234 24.19 5.02 -5.27
CA ASN A 234 23.97 5.17 -6.69
C ASN A 234 22.48 5.01 -7.02
N PHE A 235 21.84 6.13 -7.31
CA PHE A 235 20.40 6.23 -7.52
C PHE A 235 20.06 6.62 -8.96
N MET A 236 19.65 5.65 -9.76
CA MET A 236 19.30 5.88 -11.16
C MET A 236 17.98 6.68 -11.27
N PRO A 237 17.90 7.68 -12.17
CA PRO A 237 16.63 8.35 -12.45
C PRO A 237 15.65 7.39 -13.14
N ALA A 238 14.38 7.80 -13.23
CA ALA A 238 13.40 7.10 -14.05
C ALA A 238 13.88 7.02 -15.52
N TYR A 239 13.50 5.95 -16.21
CA TYR A 239 13.81 5.80 -17.63
C TYR A 239 13.22 6.97 -18.45
N PRO A 240 13.94 7.52 -19.45
CA PRO A 240 13.40 8.58 -20.30
C PRO A 240 12.06 8.18 -20.95
N GLY A 241 11.02 8.99 -20.76
CA GLY A 241 9.69 8.72 -21.29
C GLY A 241 8.76 7.93 -20.36
N SER A 242 9.21 7.56 -19.15
CA SER A 242 8.32 7.05 -18.10
C SER A 242 7.21 8.05 -17.79
N TRP A 243 5.94 7.65 -17.96
CA TRP A 243 4.78 8.53 -17.75
C TRP A 243 4.67 9.10 -16.33
N TRP A 244 5.20 8.37 -15.33
CA TRP A 244 5.25 8.81 -13.93
C TRP A 244 6.32 9.86 -13.63
N CYS A 245 7.24 10.12 -14.57
CA CYS A 245 8.26 11.17 -14.45
C CYS A 245 7.77 12.48 -15.10
N SER A 246 6.66 13.01 -14.58
CA SER A 246 5.97 14.20 -15.08
C SER A 246 5.49 15.08 -13.93
N LYS A 247 5.17 16.34 -14.21
CA LYS A 247 4.66 17.29 -13.20
C LYS A 247 3.38 16.76 -12.54
N GLU A 248 2.56 16.08 -13.32
CA GLU A 248 1.29 15.51 -12.91
C GLU A 248 1.44 14.25 -12.06
N TRP A 249 2.62 13.62 -11.94
CA TRP A 249 2.78 12.33 -11.23
C TRP A 249 3.94 12.27 -10.23
N CYS A 250 4.96 13.11 -10.40
CA CYS A 250 6.13 13.13 -9.53
C CYS A 250 6.09 14.36 -8.61
N GLY A 251 5.87 14.15 -7.31
CA GLY A 251 5.89 15.22 -6.30
C GLY A 251 7.24 15.94 -6.14
N TYR A 252 8.31 15.43 -6.74
CA TYR A 252 9.64 16.05 -6.74
C TYR A 252 10.01 16.68 -8.10
N TRP A 253 9.08 16.75 -9.06
CA TRP A 253 9.39 17.13 -10.44
C TRP A 253 10.08 18.50 -10.55
N ASP A 254 9.59 19.51 -9.83
CA ASP A 254 10.16 20.87 -9.86
C ASP A 254 11.60 20.93 -9.30
N LEU A 255 11.94 20.02 -8.38
CA LEU A 255 13.26 19.93 -7.73
C LEU A 255 14.23 18.99 -8.47
N CYS A 256 13.74 18.21 -9.43
CA CYS A 256 14.50 17.10 -10.02
C CYS A 256 15.37 17.58 -11.20
N PRO A 257 16.70 17.39 -11.17
CA PRO A 257 17.57 17.73 -12.30
C PRO A 257 17.40 16.78 -13.51
N TYR A 258 16.74 15.63 -13.31
CA TYR A 258 16.45 14.63 -14.34
C TYR A 258 14.97 14.61 -14.73
N ARG A 259 14.22 15.70 -14.45
CA ARG A 259 12.78 15.74 -14.69
C ARG A 259 12.45 15.39 -16.14
N GLY A 260 11.47 14.52 -16.31
CA GLY A 260 10.90 14.18 -17.61
C GLY A 260 9.98 15.29 -18.13
N ARG A 261 9.27 14.99 -19.21
CA ARG A 261 8.30 15.91 -19.81
C ARG A 261 7.19 16.29 -18.83
#